data_AF-A0A2N2H9F5-F1
#
_entry.id   AF-A0A2N2H9F5-F1
#
_cell.length_a   1.000
_cell.length_b   1.000
_cell.length_c   1.000
_cell.angle_alpha   90.00
_cell.angle_beta   90.00
_cell.angle_gamma   90.00
#
_symmetry.space_group_name_H-M   'P 1'
#
loop_
_entity.id
_entity.type
_entity.pdbx_description
1 polymer ?
#
loop_
_entity_poly.entity_id
_entity_poly.type
_entity_poly.pdbx_seq_one_letter_code
_entity_poly.pdbx_strand_id
1 'polypeptide(L)'
;MKRRKGVGHTEPYCIKSNIYAIGKGLDFLLHMLEIVLPVRYLWSYFTQQNMDRSYHYTVYAGYHQFYLSRDEDSLVGSGAASFWTRETIRKLLATGPGLVGIGTGTYGDVPVTIHLAGGDPKDDLTGWDHVAETWIDLCSGRLHVIGCPDDPAGLIELEPGIYRVRVYSAKLDTIENQRGEDYYRIVMWSDAPCPPRVLKQWPTALTFECD
;
A
#
# COMPACT_ATOMS: atom_id res chain seq x y z
N MET A 1 -24.91 64.97 24.82
CA MET A 1 -25.02 64.91 26.29
C MET A 1 -23.60 64.77 26.86
N LYS A 2 -23.25 65.65 27.80
CA LYS A 2 -21.99 65.82 28.58
C LYS A 2 -21.32 64.48 28.97
N ARG A 3 -20.01 64.30 29.23
CA ARG A 3 -18.77 65.10 29.47
C ARG A 3 -17.63 64.04 29.63
N ARG A 4 -16.41 64.19 29.07
CA ARG A 4 -15.13 64.63 29.73
C ARG A 4 -14.66 63.69 30.88
N LYS A 5 -13.40 63.27 31.10
CA LYS A 5 -11.99 63.67 30.81
C LYS A 5 -11.11 62.40 31.02
N GLY A 6 -9.82 62.24 30.70
CA GLY A 6 -8.66 63.10 30.47
C GLY A 6 -7.45 62.40 31.12
N VAL A 7 -6.44 61.99 30.34
CA VAL A 7 -5.06 62.53 30.30
C VAL A 7 -4.24 62.36 31.59
N GLY A 8 -3.05 61.75 31.45
CA GLY A 8 -1.96 61.83 32.41
C GLY A 8 -0.66 61.20 31.90
N HIS A 9 0.16 61.99 31.18
CA HIS A 9 1.59 61.74 30.95
C HIS A 9 2.36 61.63 32.28
N THR A 10 3.45 60.85 32.34
CA THR A 10 4.82 61.30 32.66
C THR A 10 5.77 60.10 32.92
N GLU A 11 6.85 60.01 32.13
CA GLU A 11 8.11 59.36 32.56
C GLU A 11 8.79 60.22 33.64
N PRO A 12 9.76 59.66 34.41
CA PRO A 12 11.17 59.93 34.06
C PRO A 12 12.17 58.76 34.33
N TYR A 13 13.19 58.67 33.46
CA TYR A 13 14.65 58.51 33.69
C TYR A 13 15.13 58.28 35.17
N CYS A 14 16.17 57.50 35.55
CA CYS A 14 17.54 57.41 34.99
C CYS A 14 18.51 56.52 35.87
N ILE A 15 19.44 55.79 35.22
CA ILE A 15 20.87 55.39 35.55
C ILE A 15 21.17 54.51 36.81
N LYS A 16 21.93 53.37 36.76
CA LYS A 16 23.39 53.20 36.51
C LYS A 16 23.78 51.70 36.42
N SER A 17 24.36 51.23 35.29
CA SER A 17 25.80 50.91 35.02
C SER A 17 26.24 49.50 35.52
N ASN A 18 27.08 48.66 34.89
CA ASN A 18 28.13 48.82 33.87
C ASN A 18 28.63 47.44 33.33
N ILE A 19 28.88 47.33 32.01
CA ILE A 19 30.13 46.95 31.28
C ILE A 19 30.74 45.53 31.52
N TYR A 20 31.03 44.66 30.53
CA TYR A 20 31.97 44.68 29.36
C TYR A 20 31.42 43.71 28.26
N ALA A 21 31.25 44.00 26.95
CA ALA A 21 32.20 44.30 25.85
C ALA A 21 33.27 43.19 25.69
N ILE A 22 33.64 42.56 24.55
CA ILE A 22 33.77 42.90 23.12
C ILE A 22 33.91 41.53 22.36
N GLY A 23 33.33 41.29 21.19
CA GLY A 23 34.16 41.28 19.97
C GLY A 23 33.75 40.21 18.95
N LYS A 24 33.68 40.62 17.68
CA LYS A 24 33.31 39.85 16.49
C LYS A 24 34.41 38.85 16.09
N GLY A 25 34.05 37.79 15.35
CA GLY A 25 35.03 36.98 14.63
C GLY A 25 34.40 35.86 13.82
N LEU A 26 34.19 36.15 12.54
CA LEU A 26 34.01 35.15 11.48
C LEU A 26 35.33 34.38 11.30
N ASP A 27 35.22 33.14 10.83
CA ASP A 27 36.23 32.35 10.11
C ASP A 27 37.23 31.41 10.84
N PHE A 28 37.13 30.15 10.39
CA PHE A 28 38.18 29.14 10.18
C PHE A 28 38.80 28.39 11.39
N LEU A 29 38.34 27.14 11.59
CA LEU A 29 39.19 25.94 11.43
C LEU A 29 38.34 24.66 11.42
N LEU A 30 38.30 24.00 10.26
CA LEU A 30 37.80 22.65 10.04
C LEU A 30 38.62 21.60 10.84
N HIS A 31 37.96 20.46 11.08
CA HIS A 31 38.45 19.16 11.57
C HIS A 31 38.40 18.90 13.08
N MET A 32 37.37 18.16 13.53
CA MET A 32 37.48 16.70 13.58
C MET A 32 36.15 16.01 13.97
N LEU A 33 35.85 14.95 13.21
CA LEU A 33 34.92 13.83 13.45
C LEU A 33 33.42 14.05 13.21
N GLU A 34 33.05 13.79 11.95
CA GLU A 34 31.71 13.52 11.44
C GLU A 34 30.99 12.40 12.22
N ILE A 35 29.86 12.74 12.84
CA ILE A 35 28.75 11.80 13.06
C ILE A 35 27.49 12.46 12.50
N VAL A 36 27.45 12.59 11.18
CA VAL A 36 26.23 12.88 10.42
C VAL A 36 26.01 11.73 9.46
N LEU A 37 25.80 10.53 10.01
CA LEU A 37 25.12 9.46 9.30
C LEU A 37 23.62 9.58 9.59
N PRO A 38 22.75 9.48 8.58
CA PRO A 38 21.69 10.47 8.39
C PRO A 38 20.41 10.06 9.11
N VAL A 39 19.70 11.03 9.68
CA VAL A 39 18.33 10.87 10.22
C VAL A 39 17.39 10.19 9.19
N ARG A 40 17.65 10.35 7.89
CA ARG A 40 16.96 9.63 6.80
C ARG A 40 17.11 8.12 6.84
N TYR A 41 18.28 7.59 7.20
CA TYR A 41 18.51 6.15 7.25
C TYR A 41 17.88 5.53 8.49
N LEU A 42 17.89 6.22 9.62
CA LEU A 42 17.18 5.78 10.83
C LEU A 42 15.67 5.80 10.63
N TRP A 43 15.11 6.80 9.93
CA TRP A 43 13.69 6.82 9.57
C TRP A 43 13.33 5.65 8.64
N SER A 44 14.12 5.41 7.57
CA SER A 44 13.93 4.29 6.67
C SER A 44 13.99 2.94 7.39
N TYR A 45 14.97 2.75 8.30
CA TYR A 45 15.10 1.54 9.10
C TYR A 45 13.94 1.36 10.09
N PHE A 46 13.45 2.43 10.73
CA PHE A 46 12.31 2.36 11.64
C PHE A 46 10.97 2.14 10.91
N THR A 47 10.77 2.70 9.72
CA THR A 47 9.61 2.35 8.88
C THR A 47 9.67 0.91 8.38
N GLN A 48 10.88 0.41 8.08
CA GLN A 48 11.06 -0.94 7.53
C GLN A 48 10.88 -2.05 8.58
N GLN A 49 11.20 -1.81 9.85
CA GLN A 49 11.02 -2.77 10.94
C GLN A 49 9.56 -2.93 11.42
N ASN A 50 8.64 -2.05 10.98
CA ASN A 50 7.24 -2.06 11.45
C ASN A 50 6.24 -2.61 10.41
N MET A 51 6.72 -2.96 9.21
CA MET A 51 5.86 -3.30 8.06
C MET A 51 5.82 -4.78 7.69
N ASP A 52 6.63 -5.66 8.26
CA ASP A 52 6.50 -7.10 8.02
C ASP A 52 5.32 -7.65 8.84
N ARG A 53 4.13 -7.65 8.21
CA ARG A 53 2.88 -8.12 8.80
C ARG A 53 2.18 -9.02 7.81
N SER A 54 1.70 -10.15 8.30
CA SER A 54 0.96 -11.12 7.48
C SER A 54 -0.44 -11.34 8.04
N TYR A 55 -1.42 -11.29 7.14
CA TYR A 55 -2.83 -11.52 7.38
C TYR A 55 -3.27 -12.74 6.59
N HIS A 56 -4.09 -13.60 7.19
CA HIS A 56 -4.56 -14.84 6.57
C HIS A 56 -6.08 -14.82 6.53
N TYR A 57 -6.64 -15.09 5.36
CA TYR A 57 -8.07 -15.09 5.10
C TYR A 57 -8.46 -16.37 4.36
N THR A 58 -9.71 -16.78 4.57
CA THR A 58 -10.43 -17.62 3.63
C THR A 58 -11.40 -16.71 2.89
N VAL A 59 -11.28 -16.63 1.57
CA VAL A 59 -12.07 -15.71 0.74
C VAL A 59 -12.96 -16.51 -0.19
N TYR A 60 -14.26 -16.22 -0.20
CA TYR A 60 -15.18 -16.86 -1.14
C TYR A 60 -15.01 -16.26 -2.55
N ALA A 61 -14.41 -17.01 -3.47
CA ALA A 61 -14.13 -16.60 -4.84
C ALA A 61 -15.17 -17.15 -5.83
N GLY A 62 -16.42 -16.69 -5.72
CA GLY A 62 -17.42 -16.91 -6.76
C GLY A 62 -16.98 -16.28 -8.09
N TYR A 63 -17.41 -16.85 -9.21
CA TYR A 63 -16.97 -16.44 -10.55
C TYR A 63 -15.45 -16.42 -10.73
N HIS A 64 -14.72 -17.27 -9.98
CA HIS A 64 -13.27 -17.37 -10.04
C HIS A 64 -12.54 -16.06 -9.74
N GLN A 65 -13.06 -15.24 -8.81
CA GLN A 65 -12.48 -13.93 -8.55
C GLN A 65 -12.68 -13.46 -7.12
N PHE A 66 -11.76 -12.63 -6.65
CA PHE A 66 -11.92 -11.79 -5.47
C PHE A 66 -11.19 -10.46 -5.67
N TYR A 67 -11.36 -9.54 -4.72
CA TYR A 67 -10.97 -8.15 -4.87
C TYR A 67 -10.19 -7.63 -3.66
N LEU A 68 -9.27 -6.73 -3.97
CA LEU A 68 -8.73 -5.77 -3.02
C LEU A 68 -9.29 -4.39 -3.38
N SER A 69 -9.96 -3.74 -2.44
CA SER A 69 -10.54 -2.41 -2.68
C SER A 69 -10.18 -1.39 -1.61
N ARG A 70 -10.16 -0.11 -1.99
CA ARG A 70 -10.00 1.01 -1.06
C ARG A 70 -11.26 1.23 -0.21
N ASP A 71 -12.41 1.04 -0.85
CA ASP A 71 -13.76 1.30 -0.32
C ASP A 71 -14.81 0.59 -1.20
N GLU A 72 -16.08 0.70 -0.80
CA GLU A 72 -17.22 0.14 -1.51
C GLU A 72 -17.44 0.78 -2.88
N ASP A 73 -17.22 2.10 -3.00
CA ASP A 73 -17.37 2.83 -4.27
C ASP A 73 -16.39 2.31 -5.34
N SER A 74 -15.19 1.90 -4.93
CA SER A 74 -14.19 1.31 -5.80
C SER A 74 -14.61 -0.04 -6.40
N LEU A 75 -15.59 -0.75 -5.80
CA LEU A 75 -16.11 -2.03 -6.32
C LEU A 75 -17.12 -1.85 -7.47
N VAL A 76 -17.63 -0.63 -7.68
CA VAL A 76 -18.64 -0.38 -8.72
C VAL A 76 -18.05 -0.69 -10.10
N GLY A 77 -18.70 -1.62 -10.81
CA GLY A 77 -18.25 -2.06 -12.13
C GLY A 77 -17.14 -3.13 -12.10
N SER A 78 -16.80 -3.67 -10.93
CA SER A 78 -15.84 -4.78 -10.78
C SER A 78 -16.21 -6.03 -11.59
N GLY A 79 -17.51 -6.31 -11.76
CA GLY A 79 -18.00 -7.40 -12.61
C GLY A 79 -18.12 -7.06 -14.11
N ALA A 80 -17.80 -5.83 -14.53
CA ALA A 80 -18.00 -5.41 -15.92
C ALA A 80 -16.94 -6.01 -16.87
N ALA A 81 -17.34 -6.29 -18.11
CA ALA A 81 -16.43 -6.76 -19.17
C ALA A 81 -15.32 -5.74 -19.52
N SER A 82 -15.52 -4.46 -19.20
CA SER A 82 -14.49 -3.43 -19.31
C SER A 82 -13.38 -3.56 -18.26
N PHE A 83 -13.67 -4.20 -17.13
CA PHE A 83 -12.71 -4.51 -16.06
C PHE A 83 -12.06 -5.88 -16.29
N TRP A 84 -12.89 -6.91 -16.53
CA TRP A 84 -12.46 -8.26 -16.89
C TRP A 84 -12.39 -8.45 -18.41
N THR A 85 -11.44 -7.76 -19.04
CA THR A 85 -11.12 -7.95 -20.45
C THR A 85 -10.40 -9.28 -20.69
N ARG A 86 -10.34 -9.73 -21.96
CA ARG A 86 -9.53 -10.90 -22.35
C ARG A 86 -8.04 -10.77 -21.96
N GLU A 87 -7.52 -9.55 -21.85
CA GLU A 87 -6.16 -9.34 -21.38
C GLU A 87 -6.04 -9.55 -19.87
N THR A 88 -6.90 -8.92 -19.07
CA THR A 88 -6.84 -9.02 -17.60
C THR A 88 -7.18 -10.41 -17.10
N ILE A 89 -8.12 -11.09 -17.77
CA ILE A 89 -8.40 -12.52 -17.57
C ILE A 89 -7.14 -13.38 -17.77
N ARG A 90 -6.36 -13.16 -18.85
CA ARG A 90 -5.12 -13.92 -19.10
C ARG A 90 -4.03 -13.65 -18.06
N LYS A 91 -4.02 -12.45 -17.47
CA LYS A 91 -3.08 -12.06 -16.40
C LYS A 91 -3.53 -12.53 -15.01
N LEU A 92 -4.73 -13.10 -14.89
CA LEU A 92 -5.38 -13.36 -13.59
C LEU A 92 -5.42 -12.12 -12.69
N LEU A 93 -5.39 -10.93 -13.31
CA LEU A 93 -5.16 -9.66 -12.63
C LEU A 93 -5.78 -8.52 -13.42
N ALA A 94 -6.71 -7.83 -12.77
CA ALA A 94 -7.33 -6.61 -13.24
C ALA A 94 -7.00 -5.45 -12.30
N THR A 95 -6.95 -4.23 -12.82
CA THR A 95 -6.62 -3.03 -12.03
C THR A 95 -7.51 -1.87 -12.44
N GLY A 96 -8.07 -1.20 -11.45
CA GLY A 96 -8.93 -0.04 -11.59
C GLY A 96 -8.65 0.98 -10.49
N PRO A 97 -9.36 2.13 -10.50
CA PRO A 97 -9.18 3.16 -9.48
C PRO A 97 -9.51 2.61 -8.08
N GLY A 98 -8.50 2.46 -7.22
CA GLY A 98 -8.68 1.92 -5.87
C GLY A 98 -9.11 0.44 -5.83
N LEU A 99 -8.94 -0.30 -6.93
CA LEU A 99 -9.43 -1.68 -7.08
C LEU A 99 -8.38 -2.56 -7.75
N VAL A 100 -8.16 -3.75 -7.21
CA VAL A 100 -7.45 -4.84 -7.87
C VAL A 100 -8.35 -6.07 -7.87
N GLY A 101 -8.59 -6.64 -9.04
CA GLY A 101 -9.28 -7.92 -9.20
C GLY A 101 -8.25 -9.03 -9.36
N ILE A 102 -8.41 -10.12 -8.62
CA ILE A 102 -7.55 -11.29 -8.64
C ILE A 102 -8.37 -12.48 -9.14
N GLY A 103 -7.91 -13.12 -10.21
CA GLY A 103 -8.52 -14.33 -10.75
C GLY A 103 -8.04 -15.57 -10.02
N THR A 104 -8.94 -16.53 -9.80
CA THR A 104 -8.67 -17.77 -9.07
C THR A 104 -8.91 -19.01 -9.92
N GLY A 105 -8.26 -20.12 -9.57
CA GLY A 105 -8.55 -21.44 -10.13
C GLY A 105 -9.83 -22.02 -9.54
N THR A 106 -9.97 -21.96 -8.22
CA THR A 106 -11.18 -22.43 -7.52
C THR A 106 -12.33 -21.44 -7.62
N TYR A 107 -13.52 -21.97 -7.90
CA TYR A 107 -14.82 -21.36 -7.62
C TYR A 107 -15.26 -21.80 -6.22
N GLY A 108 -15.16 -20.90 -5.25
CA GLY A 108 -15.46 -21.17 -3.84
C GLY A 108 -14.40 -20.61 -2.90
N ASP A 109 -14.31 -21.16 -1.70
CA ASP A 109 -13.37 -20.69 -0.68
C ASP A 109 -11.91 -20.96 -1.05
N VAL A 110 -11.10 -19.90 -1.08
CA VAL A 110 -9.65 -19.98 -1.34
C VAL A 110 -8.83 -19.40 -0.18
N PRO A 111 -7.70 -20.01 0.20
CA PRO A 111 -6.78 -19.43 1.16
C PRO A 111 -6.01 -18.25 0.56
N VAL A 112 -6.04 -17.11 1.25
CA VAL A 112 -5.32 -15.89 0.86
C VAL A 112 -4.44 -15.41 2.00
N THR A 113 -3.16 -15.18 1.72
CA THR A 113 -2.21 -14.54 2.64
C THR A 113 -1.80 -13.19 2.10
N ILE A 114 -2.04 -12.13 2.85
CA ILE A 114 -1.59 -10.77 2.52
C ILE A 114 -0.41 -10.42 3.41
N HIS A 115 0.74 -10.15 2.81
CA HIS A 115 1.97 -9.79 3.47
C HIS A 115 2.34 -8.35 3.10
N LEU A 116 2.35 -7.47 4.10
CA LEU A 116 2.93 -6.15 3.97
C LEU A 116 4.45 -6.32 4.10
N ALA A 117 5.20 -5.74 3.17
CA ALA A 117 6.66 -5.80 3.13
C ALA A 117 7.24 -4.39 3.16
N GLY A 118 8.43 -4.24 3.74
CA GLY A 118 9.15 -2.96 3.76
C GLY A 118 9.75 -2.55 2.41
N GLY A 119 9.62 -3.36 1.37
CA GLY A 119 10.13 -3.10 0.02
C GLY A 119 9.88 -4.29 -0.92
N ASP A 120 10.43 -4.22 -2.15
CA ASP A 120 10.32 -5.31 -3.12
C ASP A 120 10.86 -6.61 -2.50
N PRO A 121 10.06 -7.70 -2.44
CA PRO A 121 10.46 -8.91 -1.76
C PRO A 121 11.60 -9.67 -2.43
N LYS A 122 12.03 -9.30 -3.67
CA LYS A 122 13.13 -9.96 -4.41
C LYS A 122 13.06 -11.49 -4.41
N ASP A 123 11.83 -12.03 -4.39
CA ASP A 123 11.56 -13.45 -4.23
C ASP A 123 11.99 -14.28 -5.45
N ASP A 124 12.36 -15.54 -5.20
CA ASP A 124 12.40 -16.58 -6.22
C ASP A 124 10.98 -16.99 -6.63
N LEU A 125 10.70 -16.99 -7.94
CA LEU A 125 9.38 -17.31 -8.49
C LEU A 125 9.21 -18.82 -8.80
N THR A 126 10.23 -19.64 -8.55
CA THR A 126 10.25 -21.06 -8.94
C THR A 126 9.07 -21.84 -8.36
N GLY A 127 8.73 -21.62 -7.09
CA GLY A 127 7.66 -22.33 -6.37
C GLY A 127 6.22 -21.88 -6.65
N TRP A 128 6.01 -20.92 -7.55
CA TRP A 128 4.69 -20.34 -7.84
C TRP A 128 4.24 -20.67 -9.26
N ASP A 129 2.97 -20.90 -9.52
CA ASP A 129 2.47 -21.25 -10.85
C ASP A 129 2.24 -20.01 -11.72
N HIS A 130 1.66 -18.98 -11.11
CA HIS A 130 1.41 -17.69 -11.73
C HIS A 130 1.90 -16.58 -10.80
N VAL A 131 2.53 -15.56 -11.37
CA VAL A 131 2.90 -14.35 -10.63
C VAL A 131 2.62 -13.13 -11.48
N ALA A 132 1.77 -12.24 -10.98
CA ALA A 132 1.42 -10.99 -11.62
C ALA A 132 1.60 -9.81 -10.65
N GLU A 133 1.91 -8.63 -11.19
CA GLU A 133 2.16 -7.43 -10.41
C GLU A 133 1.37 -6.24 -10.96
N THR A 134 0.86 -5.43 -10.04
CA THR A 134 0.18 -4.16 -10.31
C THR A 134 0.38 -3.21 -9.12
N TRP A 135 -0.48 -2.22 -8.99
CA TRP A 135 -0.51 -1.27 -7.89
C TRP A 135 -1.94 -0.93 -7.50
N ILE A 136 -2.08 -0.39 -6.30
CA ILE A 136 -3.33 0.15 -5.77
C ILE A 136 -3.02 1.43 -4.99
N ASP A 137 -3.86 2.45 -5.18
CA ASP A 137 -3.82 3.65 -4.36
C ASP A 137 -4.81 3.50 -3.20
N LEU A 138 -4.30 3.60 -1.98
CA LEU A 138 -5.02 3.46 -0.72
C LEU A 138 -4.92 4.77 0.05
N CYS A 139 -5.35 5.88 -0.58
CA CYS A 139 -5.32 7.21 0.02
C CYS A 139 -6.08 7.34 1.35
N SER A 140 -6.97 6.39 1.67
CA SER A 140 -7.69 6.30 2.94
C SER A 140 -6.95 5.54 4.05
N GLY A 141 -5.87 4.82 3.71
CA GLY A 141 -5.19 3.90 4.63
C GLY A 141 -5.98 2.63 4.96
N ARG A 142 -7.02 2.31 4.18
CA ARG A 142 -7.85 1.12 4.35
C ARG A 142 -7.78 0.23 3.12
N LEU A 143 -7.54 -1.05 3.36
CA LEU A 143 -7.58 -2.10 2.35
C LEU A 143 -8.65 -3.12 2.73
N HIS A 144 -9.71 -3.18 1.93
CA HIS A 144 -10.75 -4.18 2.03
C HIS A 144 -10.38 -5.40 1.21
N VAL A 145 -10.57 -6.59 1.80
CA VAL A 145 -10.47 -7.89 1.12
C VAL A 145 -11.89 -8.40 0.94
N ILE A 146 -12.32 -8.51 -0.31
CA ILE A 146 -13.71 -8.77 -0.67
C ILE A 146 -13.77 -9.97 -1.61
N GLY A 147 -14.44 -11.04 -1.18
CA GLY A 147 -14.85 -12.16 -2.03
C GLY A 147 -15.94 -11.77 -3.02
N CYS A 148 -16.33 -12.70 -3.87
CA CYS A 148 -17.34 -12.49 -4.90
C CYS A 148 -18.50 -13.50 -4.78
N PRO A 149 -19.77 -13.06 -4.86
CA PRO A 149 -20.23 -11.67 -4.98
C PRO A 149 -20.20 -10.93 -3.63
N ASP A 150 -19.55 -9.77 -3.60
CA ASP A 150 -19.53 -8.78 -2.50
C ASP A 150 -19.48 -9.35 -1.07
N ASP A 151 -18.60 -10.34 -0.83
CA ASP A 151 -18.48 -11.02 0.47
C ASP A 151 -17.28 -10.47 1.27
N PRO A 152 -17.48 -9.67 2.34
CA PRO A 152 -16.37 -9.07 3.07
C PRO A 152 -15.56 -10.11 3.84
N ALA A 153 -14.29 -10.32 3.46
CA ALA A 153 -13.39 -11.25 4.12
C ALA A 153 -12.48 -10.58 5.16
N GLY A 154 -12.14 -9.30 4.96
CA GLY A 154 -11.26 -8.60 5.89
C GLY A 154 -11.07 -7.10 5.61
N LEU A 155 -10.56 -6.41 6.62
CA LEU A 155 -10.11 -5.02 6.55
C LEU A 155 -8.72 -4.91 7.17
N ILE A 156 -7.79 -4.32 6.44
CA ILE A 156 -6.44 -4.02 6.91
C ILE A 156 -6.29 -2.50 6.97
N GLU A 157 -5.83 -2.01 8.11
CA GLU A 157 -5.41 -0.61 8.27
C GLU A 157 -3.90 -0.49 8.02
N LEU A 158 -3.54 0.49 7.21
CA LEU A 158 -2.19 0.75 6.76
C LEU A 158 -1.98 2.27 6.58
N GLU A 159 -0.73 2.69 6.40
CA GLU A 159 -0.44 4.09 6.11
C GLU A 159 -1.04 4.47 4.74
N PRO A 160 -1.72 5.64 4.62
CA PRO A 160 -2.22 6.11 3.34
C PRO A 160 -1.12 6.22 2.29
N GLY A 161 -1.39 5.71 1.08
CA GLY A 161 -0.43 5.83 -0.02
C GLY A 161 -0.63 4.84 -1.14
N ILE A 162 0.35 4.81 -2.04
CA ILE A 162 0.38 3.90 -3.17
C ILE A 162 1.20 2.67 -2.79
N TYR A 163 0.62 1.51 -3.10
CA TYR A 163 1.23 0.21 -2.85
C TYR A 163 1.36 -0.56 -4.16
N ARG A 164 2.53 -1.11 -4.42
CA ARG A 164 2.65 -2.22 -5.36
C ARG A 164 2.01 -3.45 -4.77
N VAL A 165 1.44 -4.26 -5.65
CA VAL A 165 0.73 -5.50 -5.32
C VAL A 165 1.30 -6.57 -6.22
N ARG A 166 1.93 -7.59 -5.63
CA ARG A 166 2.35 -8.79 -6.35
C ARG A 166 1.53 -9.97 -5.86
N VAL A 167 0.79 -10.56 -6.80
CA VAL A 167 -0.05 -11.74 -6.56
C VAL A 167 0.71 -12.95 -7.04
N TYR A 168 0.88 -13.91 -6.14
CA TYR A 168 1.44 -15.21 -6.42
C TYR A 168 0.34 -16.25 -6.25
N SER A 169 0.15 -17.09 -7.26
CA SER A 169 -0.80 -18.21 -7.27
C SER A 169 -0.02 -19.52 -7.34
N ALA A 170 -0.44 -20.52 -6.58
CA ALA A 170 0.16 -21.84 -6.56
C ALA A 170 -0.91 -22.93 -6.53
N LYS A 171 -0.50 -24.16 -6.86
CA LYS A 171 -1.35 -25.35 -6.98
C LYS A 171 -2.48 -25.21 -8.00
N LEU A 172 -2.25 -24.43 -9.07
CA LEU A 172 -3.23 -24.27 -10.16
C LEU A 172 -3.38 -25.53 -11.01
N ASP A 173 -2.44 -26.48 -10.90
CA ASP A 173 -2.51 -27.81 -11.50
C ASP A 173 -3.51 -28.75 -10.80
N THR A 174 -3.92 -28.43 -9.59
CA THR A 174 -4.88 -29.24 -8.79
C THR A 174 -6.35 -28.97 -9.12
N ILE A 175 -6.63 -28.01 -10.02
CA ILE A 175 -8.00 -27.60 -10.34
C ILE A 175 -8.71 -28.68 -11.15
N GLU A 176 -9.74 -29.28 -10.56
CA GLU A 176 -10.66 -30.23 -11.19
C GLU A 176 -12.10 -29.82 -10.90
N ASN A 177 -12.98 -29.82 -11.90
CA ASN A 177 -14.38 -29.42 -11.75
C ASN A 177 -14.56 -28.07 -11.01
N GLN A 178 -13.76 -27.07 -11.40
CA GLN A 178 -13.75 -25.72 -10.84
C GLN A 178 -13.27 -25.63 -9.38
N ARG A 179 -12.66 -26.67 -8.80
CA ARG A 179 -12.13 -26.63 -7.43
C ARG A 179 -10.76 -27.29 -7.35
N GLY A 180 -9.92 -26.82 -6.44
CA GLY A 180 -8.66 -27.47 -6.12
C GLY A 180 -8.08 -26.96 -4.81
N GLU A 181 -6.77 -27.07 -4.68
CA GLU A 181 -6.01 -26.67 -3.49
C GLU A 181 -5.21 -25.38 -3.74
N ASP A 182 -5.62 -24.57 -4.71
CA ASP A 182 -4.96 -23.33 -5.04
C ASP A 182 -5.01 -22.33 -3.89
N TYR A 183 -3.92 -21.60 -3.74
CA TYR A 183 -3.81 -20.57 -2.72
C TYR A 183 -3.05 -19.36 -3.26
N TYR A 184 -3.30 -18.22 -2.63
CA TYR A 184 -2.84 -16.92 -3.10
C TYR A 184 -2.02 -16.23 -2.03
N ARG A 185 -0.78 -15.87 -2.38
CA ARG A 185 0.02 -14.95 -1.58
C ARG A 185 0.02 -13.60 -2.27
N ILE A 186 -0.31 -12.56 -1.53
CA ILE A 186 -0.31 -11.18 -1.99
C ILE A 186 0.75 -10.46 -1.18
N VAL A 187 1.76 -9.92 -1.84
CA VAL A 187 2.77 -9.08 -1.20
C VAL A 187 2.54 -7.64 -1.60
N MET A 188 2.49 -6.74 -0.61
CA MET A 188 2.28 -5.32 -0.81
C MET A 188 3.39 -4.51 -0.17
N TRP A 189 3.90 -3.51 -0.89
CA TRP A 189 4.93 -2.61 -0.40
C TRP A 189 4.75 -1.23 -1.02
N SER A 190 5.20 -0.19 -0.31
CA SER A 190 5.16 1.17 -0.85
C SER A 190 6.22 1.33 -1.94
N ASP A 191 5.77 1.68 -3.15
CA ASP A 191 6.62 1.97 -4.31
C ASP A 191 5.78 2.72 -5.37
N ALA A 192 6.44 3.25 -6.40
CA ALA A 192 5.78 3.93 -7.51
C ALA A 192 4.81 2.98 -8.26
N PRO A 193 3.68 3.52 -8.79
CA PRO A 193 2.77 2.79 -9.66
C PRO A 193 3.48 2.04 -10.79
N CYS A 194 2.95 0.89 -11.17
CA CYS A 194 3.45 0.13 -12.32
C CYS A 194 2.31 -0.42 -13.18
N PRO A 195 2.41 -0.44 -14.51
CA PRO A 195 1.39 -1.08 -15.33
C PRO A 195 1.23 -2.56 -14.97
N PRO A 196 0.00 -3.13 -15.01
CA PRO A 196 -0.22 -4.54 -14.73
C PRO A 196 0.61 -5.44 -15.64
N ARG A 197 1.43 -6.31 -15.05
CA ARG A 197 2.35 -7.20 -15.77
C ARG A 197 2.38 -8.59 -15.17
N VAL A 198 2.72 -9.58 -15.99
CA VAL A 198 2.93 -10.96 -15.57
C VAL A 198 4.43 -11.21 -15.48
N LEU A 199 4.89 -11.69 -14.31
CA LEU A 199 6.27 -12.08 -14.04
C LEU A 199 6.48 -13.57 -14.30
N LYS A 200 5.45 -14.40 -14.07
CA LYS A 200 5.41 -15.82 -14.42
C LYS A 200 4.00 -16.20 -14.86
N GLN A 201 3.87 -16.77 -16.05
CA GLN A 201 2.59 -17.10 -16.65
C GLN A 201 2.27 -18.58 -16.43
N TRP A 202 1.09 -18.86 -15.85
CA TRP A 202 0.50 -20.19 -15.88
C TRP A 202 0.15 -20.59 -17.32
N PRO A 203 0.61 -21.75 -17.84
CA PRO A 203 0.49 -22.11 -19.25
C PRO A 203 -0.92 -22.47 -19.69
N THR A 204 -1.80 -22.88 -18.77
CA THR A 204 -3.18 -23.27 -19.07
C THR A 204 -4.11 -22.11 -18.80
N ALA A 205 -4.99 -21.78 -19.74
CA ALA A 205 -6.03 -20.79 -19.49
C ALA A 205 -7.01 -21.34 -18.45
N LEU A 206 -7.23 -20.60 -17.37
CA LEU A 206 -8.38 -20.85 -16.49
C LEU A 206 -9.63 -20.39 -17.26
N THR A 207 -10.62 -21.25 -17.35
CA THR A 207 -11.91 -20.92 -17.98
C THR A 207 -12.77 -20.16 -16.99
N PHE A 208 -12.85 -18.85 -17.18
CA PHE A 208 -13.82 -17.98 -16.52
C PHE A 208 -15.10 -18.02 -17.34
N GLU A 209 -16.04 -18.88 -16.98
CA GLU A 209 -17.40 -18.77 -17.53
C GLU A 209 -18.09 -17.63 -16.79
N CYS A 210 -17.99 -16.42 -17.38
CA CYS A 210 -18.87 -15.31 -17.03
C CYS A 210 -20.14 -15.45 -17.87
N ASP A 211 -21.09 -16.25 -17.41
CA ASP A 211 -22.47 -16.26 -17.95
C ASP A 211 -23.29 -15.07 -17.41
#